data_AF-A0A536LVE7-F1
#
_entry.id   AF-A0A536LVE7-F1
#
_cell.length_a   1.000
_cell.length_b   1.000
_cell.length_c   1.000
_cell.angle_alpha   90.00
_cell.angle_beta   90.00
_cell.angle_gamma   90.00
#
_symmetry.space_group_name_H-M   'P 1'
#
loop_
_entity.id
_entity.type
_entity.pdbx_description
1 polymer ?
#
loop_
_entity_poly.entity_id
_entity_poly.type
_entity_poly.pdbx_seq_one_letter_code
_entity_poly.pdbx_strand_id
1 'polypeptide(L)'
;MECYACDREASQRCSRCGNAYCADHGGDPDAPGGQALCAECLDPVSATPSGTVFRASLFALLGTSVLALWLLIRPPGLPGESSKALAPPPTASPNAPAETAPGTAAPGATAGATPAAEVTPAPTPPPAAPPLQYVMQEGDTVSGVAAAHGIRYLDLLAFNGLSEDQATLLHPGDIILIPQ
;
A
#
# COMPACT_ATOMS: atom_id res chain seq x y z
N MET A 1 -27.97 5.37 -50.84
CA MET A 1 -27.15 4.46 -50.01
C MET A 1 -28.09 3.83 -49.00
N GLU A 2 -27.96 2.52 -48.74
CA GLU A 2 -28.92 1.78 -47.93
C GLU A 2 -28.41 1.60 -46.50
N CYS A 3 -29.33 1.61 -45.53
CA CYS A 3 -29.03 1.45 -44.12
C CYS A 3 -28.68 -0.01 -43.82
N TYR A 4 -27.55 -0.23 -43.13
CA TYR A 4 -27.05 -1.58 -42.83
C TYR A 4 -28.01 -2.49 -42.06
N ALA A 5 -28.98 -1.93 -41.33
CA ALA A 5 -29.86 -2.66 -40.42
C ALA A 5 -31.27 -2.91 -40.98
N CYS A 6 -31.74 -2.07 -41.91
CA CYS A 6 -33.12 -2.13 -42.39
C CYS A 6 -33.26 -1.94 -43.92
N ASP A 7 -32.15 -1.82 -44.64
CA ASP A 7 -32.06 -1.62 -46.10
C ASP A 7 -32.85 -0.41 -46.64
N ARG A 8 -33.36 0.47 -45.78
CA ARG A 8 -34.00 1.73 -46.16
C ARG A 8 -32.95 2.79 -46.52
N GLU A 9 -33.38 3.90 -47.12
CA GLU A 9 -32.48 4.98 -47.47
C GLU A 9 -31.74 5.53 -46.23
N ALA A 10 -30.41 5.49 -46.28
CA ALA A 10 -29.55 5.98 -45.23
C ALA A 10 -29.16 7.44 -45.49
N SER A 11 -29.16 8.24 -44.41
CA SER A 11 -28.82 9.65 -44.43
C SER A 11 -27.36 9.92 -44.05
N GLN A 12 -26.71 9.00 -43.32
CA GLN A 12 -25.38 9.21 -42.75
C GLN A 12 -24.47 7.99 -42.88
N ARG A 13 -23.17 8.20 -42.71
CA ARG A 13 -22.15 7.14 -42.67
C ARG A 13 -21.42 7.16 -41.34
N CYS A 14 -21.17 5.98 -40.77
CA CYS A 14 -20.47 5.82 -39.50
C CYS A 14 -18.98 6.11 -39.69
N SER A 15 -18.43 7.04 -38.90
CA SER A 15 -16.99 7.39 -38.98
C SER A 15 -16.05 6.27 -38.53
N ARG A 16 -16.54 5.28 -37.78
CA ARG A 16 -15.73 4.18 -37.24
C ARG A 16 -15.67 2.96 -38.16
N CYS A 17 -16.81 2.54 -38.72
CA CYS A 17 -16.88 1.34 -39.56
C CYS A 17 -17.23 1.62 -41.03
N GLY A 18 -17.63 2.85 -41.38
CA GLY A 18 -17.99 3.24 -42.75
C GLY A 18 -19.40 2.86 -43.20
N ASN A 19 -20.15 2.10 -42.39
CA ASN A 19 -21.50 1.66 -42.71
C ASN A 19 -22.47 2.83 -42.80
N ALA A 20 -23.37 2.77 -43.77
CA ALA A 20 -24.46 3.73 -43.91
C ALA A 20 -25.59 3.40 -42.93
N TYR A 21 -26.14 4.42 -42.25
CA TYR A 21 -27.21 4.28 -41.27
C TYR A 21 -28.26 5.39 -41.43
N CYS A 22 -29.50 5.09 -41.04
CA CYS A 22 -30.58 6.07 -40.92
C CYS A 22 -30.68 6.57 -39.47
N ALA A 23 -31.44 7.64 -39.24
CA ALA A 23 -31.61 8.24 -37.91
C ALA A 23 -32.07 7.25 -36.82
N ASP A 24 -32.85 6.22 -37.20
CA ASP A 24 -33.30 5.17 -36.28
C ASP A 24 -32.19 4.20 -35.81
N HIS A 25 -31.07 4.10 -36.54
CA HIS A 25 -30.04 3.06 -36.35
C HIS A 25 -28.61 3.62 -36.13
N GLY A 26 -28.50 4.87 -35.71
CA GLY A 26 -27.24 5.46 -35.25
C GLY A 26 -27.44 6.71 -34.43
N GLY A 27 -26.33 7.30 -34.00
CA GLY A 27 -26.34 8.53 -33.23
C GLY A 27 -26.74 9.72 -34.10
N ASP A 28 -27.53 10.61 -33.53
CA ASP A 28 -27.84 11.90 -34.13
C ASP A 28 -26.66 12.85 -33.87
N PRO A 29 -25.93 13.32 -34.90
CA PRO A 29 -24.78 14.20 -34.72
C PRO A 29 -25.16 15.64 -34.36
N ASP A 30 -26.42 16.02 -34.57
CA ASP A 30 -26.95 17.36 -34.27
C ASP A 30 -27.44 17.45 -32.81
N ALA A 31 -27.64 16.31 -32.15
CA ALA A 31 -27.89 16.24 -30.72
C ALA A 31 -26.68 16.74 -29.91
N PRO A 32 -26.89 17.43 -28.77
CA PRO A 32 -25.79 17.89 -27.92
C PRO A 32 -25.01 16.70 -27.35
N GLY A 33 -23.73 16.56 -27.75
CA GLY A 33 -22.89 15.40 -27.43
C GLY A 33 -23.12 14.18 -28.32
N GLY A 34 -23.91 14.35 -29.39
CA GLY A 34 -24.19 13.35 -30.39
C GLY A 34 -22.98 12.99 -31.24
N GLN A 35 -22.80 11.71 -31.49
CA GLN A 35 -21.65 11.16 -32.22
C GLN A 35 -22.12 10.45 -33.48
N ALA A 36 -21.46 10.75 -34.61
CA ALA A 36 -21.79 10.26 -35.95
C ALA A 36 -21.38 8.78 -36.14
N LEU A 37 -21.96 7.89 -35.35
CA LEU A 37 -21.62 6.48 -35.24
C LEU A 37 -22.90 5.64 -35.31
N CYS A 38 -22.85 4.48 -35.97
CA CYS A 38 -23.99 3.56 -36.01
C CYS A 38 -24.21 2.86 -34.67
N ALA A 39 -25.42 2.35 -34.44
CA ALA A 39 -25.81 1.69 -33.18
C ALA A 39 -24.84 0.56 -32.76
N GLU A 40 -24.40 -0.28 -33.70
CA GLU A 40 -23.41 -1.34 -33.44
C GLU A 40 -22.08 -0.80 -32.85
N CYS A 41 -21.64 0.37 -33.30
CA CYS A 41 -20.40 0.99 -32.82
C CYS A 41 -20.59 1.73 -31.50
N LEU A 42 -21.83 2.09 -31.16
CA LEU A 42 -22.22 2.67 -29.87
C LEU A 42 -22.47 1.61 -28.80
N ASP A 43 -22.72 0.36 -29.20
CA ASP A 43 -23.07 -0.70 -28.25
C ASP A 43 -21.95 -0.85 -27.19
N PRO A 44 -22.28 -0.84 -25.89
CA PRO A 44 -21.28 -0.96 -24.83
C PRO A 44 -20.52 -2.29 -24.89
N VAL A 45 -21.09 -3.34 -25.49
CA VAL A 45 -20.40 -4.62 -25.69
C VAL A 45 -19.25 -4.46 -26.69
N SER A 46 -19.32 -3.50 -27.61
CA SER A 46 -18.25 -3.15 -28.55
C SER A 46 -17.03 -2.52 -27.86
N ALA A 47 -17.13 -2.16 -26.58
CA ALA A 47 -16.01 -1.75 -25.76
C ALA A 47 -15.26 -2.95 -25.13
N THR A 48 -15.78 -4.18 -25.26
CA THR A 48 -15.07 -5.36 -24.76
C THR A 48 -13.87 -5.68 -25.66
N PRO A 49 -12.67 -5.90 -25.08
CA PRO A 49 -11.52 -6.32 -25.87
C PRO A 49 -11.80 -7.68 -26.51
N SER A 50 -11.18 -7.96 -27.66
CA SER A 50 -11.36 -9.24 -28.33
C SER A 50 -10.95 -10.40 -27.41
N GLY A 51 -11.61 -11.55 -27.56
CA GLY A 51 -11.31 -12.72 -26.72
C GLY A 51 -9.85 -13.18 -26.81
N THR A 52 -9.16 -12.87 -27.90
CA THR A 52 -7.72 -13.13 -28.07
C THR A 52 -6.87 -12.19 -27.21
N VAL A 53 -7.21 -10.90 -27.14
CA VAL A 53 -6.53 -9.93 -26.27
C VAL A 53 -6.76 -10.29 -24.81
N PHE A 54 -8.00 -10.60 -24.41
CA PHE A 54 -8.30 -11.03 -23.04
C PHE A 54 -7.51 -12.27 -22.63
N ARG A 55 -7.46 -13.30 -23.49
CA ARG A 55 -6.68 -14.51 -23.26
C ARG A 55 -5.18 -14.23 -23.18
N ALA A 56 -4.64 -13.41 -24.08
CA ALA A 56 -3.23 -13.03 -24.07
C ALA A 56 -2.86 -12.29 -22.77
N SER A 57 -3.69 -11.34 -22.33
CA SER A 57 -3.51 -10.64 -21.06
C SER A 57 -3.55 -11.60 -19.87
N LEU A 58 -4.47 -12.57 -19.88
CA LEU A 58 -4.56 -13.59 -18.84
C LEU A 58 -3.30 -14.47 -18.78
N PHE A 59 -2.82 -14.95 -19.93
CA PHE A 59 -1.59 -15.74 -19.98
C PHE A 59 -0.36 -14.94 -19.54
N ALA A 60 -0.28 -13.65 -19.91
CA ALA A 60 0.79 -12.78 -19.47
C ALA A 60 0.79 -12.61 -17.94
N LEU A 61 -0.38 -12.34 -17.34
CA LEU A 61 -0.52 -12.22 -15.88
C LEU A 61 -0.18 -13.52 -15.14
N LEU A 62 -0.63 -14.66 -15.67
CA LEU A 62 -0.29 -15.97 -15.09
C LEU A 62 1.21 -16.26 -15.23
N GLY A 63 1.80 -15.97 -16.38
CA GLY A 63 3.23 -16.18 -16.63
C GLY A 63 4.11 -15.35 -15.71
N THR A 64 3.80 -14.06 -15.53
CA THR A 64 4.57 -13.19 -14.62
C THR A 64 4.40 -13.61 -13.16
N SER A 65 3.18 -14.00 -12.75
CA SER A 65 2.94 -14.50 -11.39
C SER A 65 3.69 -15.79 -11.10
N VAL A 66 3.74 -16.73 -12.05
CA VAL A 66 4.53 -17.97 -11.94
C VAL A 66 6.02 -17.68 -11.87
N LEU A 67 6.53 -16.77 -12.72
CA LEU A 67 7.94 -16.37 -12.69
C LEU A 67 8.32 -15.72 -11.36
N ALA A 68 7.47 -14.84 -10.82
CA ALA A 68 7.67 -14.22 -9.52
C ALA A 68 7.71 -15.28 -8.39
N LEU A 69 6.75 -16.21 -8.37
CA LEU A 69 6.73 -17.30 -7.40
C LEU A 69 7.97 -18.21 -7.54
N TRP A 70 8.42 -18.46 -8.77
CA TRP A 70 9.63 -19.23 -9.03
C TRP A 70 10.89 -18.53 -8.52
N LEU A 71 11.03 -17.22 -8.70
CA LEU A 71 12.15 -16.42 -8.18
C LEU A 71 12.16 -16.36 -6.65
N LEU A 72 11.00 -16.34 -6.00
CA LEU A 72 10.90 -16.45 -4.54
C LEU A 72 11.39 -17.80 -4.00
N ILE A 73 11.17 -18.89 -4.76
CA ILE A 73 11.62 -20.25 -4.37
C ILE A 73 13.10 -20.47 -4.73
N ARG A 74 13.59 -19.86 -5.82
CA ARG A 74 14.96 -19.97 -6.32
C ARG A 74 15.51 -18.59 -6.68
N PRO A 75 15.94 -17.80 -5.69
CA PRO A 75 16.59 -16.53 -5.99
C PRO A 75 17.88 -16.80 -6.79
N PRO A 76 18.10 -16.14 -7.95
CA PRO A 76 19.38 -16.20 -8.61
C PRO A 76 20.42 -15.59 -7.67
N GLY A 77 21.52 -16.32 -7.43
CA GLY A 77 22.60 -15.79 -6.61
C GLY A 77 23.12 -14.49 -7.19
N LEU A 78 23.06 -13.41 -6.42
CA LEU A 78 23.63 -12.13 -6.80
C LEU A 78 25.16 -12.31 -6.92
N PRO A 79 25.80 -11.85 -8.01
CA PRO A 79 27.25 -11.76 -8.07
C PRO A 79 27.71 -10.66 -7.10
N GLY A 80 27.93 -11.01 -5.84
CA GLY A 80 28.43 -10.08 -4.82
C GLY A 80 28.34 -10.51 -3.36
N GLU A 81 27.50 -11.48 -2.97
CA GLU A 81 27.31 -11.81 -1.53
C GLU A 81 28.35 -12.78 -0.94
N SER A 82 29.24 -13.35 -1.76
CA SER A 82 30.37 -14.15 -1.28
C SER A 82 31.58 -13.29 -0.96
N SER A 83 31.51 -12.47 0.09
CA SER A 83 32.70 -11.92 0.75
C SER A 83 32.39 -11.57 2.21
N LYS A 84 32.19 -12.62 3.02
CA LYS A 84 32.52 -12.54 4.45
C LYS A 84 34.04 -12.60 4.58
N ALA A 85 34.70 -11.45 4.56
CA ALA A 85 36.08 -11.29 4.99
C ALA A 85 36.10 -10.54 6.33
N LEU A 86 36.15 -11.35 7.40
CA LEU A 86 36.74 -11.10 8.71
C LEU A 86 37.40 -9.73 8.90
N ALA A 87 36.69 -8.78 9.51
CA ALA A 87 37.31 -7.67 10.23
C ALA A 87 37.46 -8.07 11.71
N PRO A 88 38.64 -7.90 12.34
CA PRO A 88 38.83 -8.19 13.76
C PRO A 88 38.02 -7.23 14.64
N PRO A 89 37.71 -7.61 15.91
CA PRO A 89 36.94 -6.77 16.81
C PRO A 89 37.70 -5.47 17.14
N PRO A 90 37.03 -4.30 17.22
CA PRO A 90 37.63 -3.15 17.88
C PRO A 90 37.73 -3.43 19.38
N THR A 91 38.95 -3.56 19.84
CA THR A 91 39.33 -3.65 21.25
C THR A 91 38.82 -2.42 22.00
N ALA A 92 38.10 -2.65 23.10
CA ALA A 92 37.80 -1.63 24.10
C ALA A 92 39.09 -1.16 24.80
N SER A 93 39.24 0.16 25.00
CA SER A 93 39.96 0.70 26.16
C SER A 93 39.64 2.19 26.40
N PRO A 94 39.76 2.66 27.66
CA PRO A 94 38.78 3.53 28.30
C PRO A 94 39.20 4.99 28.30
N ASN A 95 38.23 5.90 28.43
CA ASN A 95 38.37 7.12 29.22
C ASN A 95 36.98 7.74 29.47
N ALA A 96 36.45 7.51 30.67
CA ALA A 96 35.70 8.52 31.41
C ALA A 96 36.71 9.24 32.32
N PRO A 97 36.55 10.54 32.59
CA PRO A 97 35.82 10.99 33.78
C PRO A 97 34.79 12.11 33.44
N ALA A 98 33.56 12.11 33.97
CA ALA A 98 33.16 12.65 35.30
C ALA A 98 33.76 14.05 35.54
N GLU A 99 33.10 15.13 35.93
CA GLU A 99 31.77 15.47 36.46
C GLU A 99 31.85 17.01 36.71
N THR A 100 30.76 17.77 36.66
CA THR A 100 30.28 18.68 37.75
C THR A 100 29.19 19.63 37.23
N ALA A 101 28.07 19.67 37.97
CA ALA A 101 26.85 20.49 37.83
C ALA A 101 27.08 21.96 38.29
N PRO A 102 26.08 22.80 38.71
CA PRO A 102 24.61 22.84 38.50
C PRO A 102 24.09 24.26 38.09
N GLY A 103 22.79 24.39 37.76
CA GLY A 103 22.16 25.69 37.51
C GLY A 103 20.62 25.70 37.63
N THR A 104 20.15 26.11 38.80
CA THR A 104 18.76 26.36 39.23
C THR A 104 18.05 27.50 38.48
N ALA A 105 16.75 27.36 38.18
CA ALA A 105 15.68 28.32 38.54
C ALA A 105 14.28 27.90 38.04
N ALA A 106 13.33 27.80 38.99
CA ALA A 106 11.88 27.96 38.80
C ALA A 106 11.50 29.44 39.11
N PRO A 107 10.30 29.97 38.78
CA PRO A 107 9.01 29.70 39.48
C PRO A 107 7.77 29.74 38.54
N GLY A 108 6.51 29.43 38.87
CA GLY A 108 5.80 29.01 40.09
C GLY A 108 4.25 29.06 39.88
N ALA A 109 3.52 28.25 40.68
CA ALA A 109 2.16 28.44 41.25
C ALA A 109 0.91 28.55 40.32
N THR A 110 -0.31 28.02 40.59
CA THR A 110 -0.92 27.41 41.80
C THR A 110 -2.26 26.70 41.47
N ALA A 111 -2.50 25.57 42.16
CA ALA A 111 -3.71 25.03 42.83
C ALA A 111 -5.16 25.18 42.29
N GLY A 112 -5.89 24.05 42.37
CA GLY A 112 -7.35 23.95 42.56
C GLY A 112 -7.76 22.53 43.01
N ALA A 113 -8.49 22.42 44.12
CA ALA A 113 -8.70 21.19 44.92
C ALA A 113 -9.96 20.35 44.59
N THR A 114 -9.84 19.01 44.72
CA THR A 114 -10.65 17.96 45.44
C THR A 114 -12.19 18.16 45.54
N PRO A 115 -13.09 17.13 45.38
CA PRO A 115 -13.06 15.88 46.16
C PRO A 115 -13.54 14.53 45.57
N ALA A 116 -12.94 13.48 46.16
CA ALA A 116 -13.34 12.10 46.41
C ALA A 116 -14.54 11.47 45.66
N ALA A 117 -14.24 10.38 44.95
CA ALA A 117 -15.13 9.22 44.84
C ALA A 117 -14.30 7.94 45.11
N GLU A 118 -14.75 7.18 46.09
CA GLU A 118 -14.25 5.88 46.49
C GLU A 118 -14.73 4.81 45.50
N VAL A 119 -13.82 4.11 44.82
CA VAL A 119 -14.09 2.84 44.15
C VAL A 119 -12.84 1.96 44.25
N THR A 120 -12.98 0.87 44.99
CA THR A 120 -12.33 -0.45 44.90
C THR A 120 -10.94 -0.54 44.25
N PRO A 121 -9.90 -1.11 44.91
CA PRO A 121 -8.61 -1.34 44.27
C PRO A 121 -8.79 -2.24 43.04
N ALA A 122 -8.47 -1.68 41.86
CA ALA A 122 -8.39 -2.42 40.62
C ALA A 122 -7.40 -3.60 40.80
N PRO A 123 -7.70 -4.78 40.23
CA PRO A 123 -6.76 -5.89 40.26
C PRO A 123 -5.42 -5.42 39.69
N THR A 124 -4.33 -5.72 40.39
CA THR A 124 -2.98 -5.48 39.91
C THR A 124 -2.86 -6.07 38.50
N PRO A 125 -2.53 -5.25 37.47
CA PRO A 125 -2.36 -5.78 36.13
C PRO A 125 -1.27 -6.86 36.20
N PRO A 126 -1.44 -7.99 35.50
CA PRO A 126 -0.39 -8.98 35.39
C PRO A 126 0.90 -8.31 34.89
N PRO A 127 2.09 -8.81 35.29
CA PRO A 127 3.35 -8.28 34.80
C PRO A 127 3.31 -8.17 33.29
N ALA A 128 3.56 -6.96 32.77
CA ALA A 128 3.62 -6.73 31.33
C ALA A 128 4.63 -7.73 30.74
N ALA A 129 4.17 -8.53 29.78
CA ALA A 129 5.06 -9.43 29.07
C ALA A 129 6.14 -8.58 28.37
N PRO A 130 7.39 -9.08 28.30
CA PRO A 130 8.43 -8.36 27.60
C PRO A 130 8.01 -8.13 26.14
N PRO A 131 8.35 -6.99 25.55
CA PRO A 131 8.01 -6.73 24.16
C PRO A 131 8.64 -7.76 23.24
N LEU A 132 7.89 -8.18 22.23
CA LEU A 132 8.38 -9.09 21.20
C LEU A 132 9.25 -8.30 20.23
N GLN A 133 10.49 -8.75 20.03
CA GLN A 133 11.36 -8.24 18.98
C GLN A 133 10.94 -8.86 17.65
N TYR A 134 10.49 -8.02 16.72
CA TYR A 134 10.09 -8.42 15.38
C TYR A 134 11.08 -7.86 14.37
N VAL A 135 11.65 -8.74 13.55
CA VAL A 135 12.48 -8.37 12.41
C VAL A 135 11.56 -8.22 11.21
N MET A 136 11.50 -7.03 10.63
CA MET A 136 10.69 -6.76 9.45
C MET A 136 11.14 -7.62 8.28
N GLN A 137 10.18 -8.27 7.62
CA GLN A 137 10.40 -9.12 6.46
C GLN A 137 10.14 -8.35 5.16
N GLU A 138 10.53 -8.95 4.03
CA GLU A 138 10.27 -8.36 2.72
C GLU A 138 8.76 -8.23 2.47
N GLY A 139 8.31 -7.01 2.16
CA GLY A 139 6.91 -6.70 1.94
C GLY A 139 6.11 -6.34 3.21
N ASP A 140 6.73 -6.39 4.39
CA ASP A 140 6.10 -5.90 5.61
C ASP A 140 5.93 -4.38 5.58
N THR A 141 4.84 -3.94 6.19
CA THR A 141 4.62 -2.53 6.51
C THR A 141 4.35 -2.43 8.01
N VAL A 142 4.75 -1.35 8.65
CA VAL A 142 4.49 -1.14 10.09
C VAL A 142 2.99 -1.21 10.40
N SER A 143 2.14 -0.71 9.50
CA SER A 143 0.69 -0.82 9.59
C SER A 143 0.17 -2.26 9.46
N GLY A 144 0.74 -3.05 8.55
CA GLY A 144 0.43 -4.47 8.38
C GLY A 144 0.83 -5.30 9.60
N VAL A 145 2.02 -5.08 10.15
CA VAL A 145 2.49 -5.74 11.37
C VAL A 145 1.62 -5.33 12.56
N ALA A 146 1.31 -4.04 12.73
CA ALA A 146 0.40 -3.60 13.79
C ALA A 146 -0.96 -4.30 13.70
N ALA A 147 -1.55 -4.37 12.50
CA ALA A 147 -2.82 -5.05 12.28
C ALA A 147 -2.76 -6.55 12.57
N ALA A 148 -1.69 -7.24 12.17
CA ALA A 148 -1.48 -8.66 12.44
C ALA A 148 -1.43 -8.97 13.94
N HIS A 149 -0.94 -8.03 14.74
CA HIS A 149 -0.84 -8.13 16.19
C HIS A 149 -2.00 -7.45 16.94
N GLY A 150 -3.01 -6.93 16.23
CA GLY A 150 -4.18 -6.28 16.84
C GLY A 150 -3.86 -4.94 17.52
N ILE A 151 -2.75 -4.31 17.17
CA ILE A 151 -2.28 -3.04 17.75
C ILE A 151 -2.63 -1.91 16.79
N ARG A 152 -2.99 -0.73 17.32
CA ARG A 152 -3.20 0.45 16.48
C ARG A 152 -1.84 0.93 15.97
N TYR A 153 -1.78 1.26 14.68
CA TYR A 153 -0.57 1.75 14.02
C TYR A 153 0.18 2.84 14.82
N LEU A 154 -0.54 3.88 15.29
CA LEU A 154 0.05 4.97 16.06
C LEU A 154 0.60 4.52 17.42
N ASP A 155 0.02 3.50 18.05
CA ASP A 155 0.50 2.98 19.33
C ASP A 155 1.81 2.21 19.15
N LEU A 156 1.92 1.45 18.06
CA LEU A 156 3.15 0.72 17.72
C LEU A 156 4.30 1.71 17.43
N LEU A 157 4.03 2.80 16.72
CA LEU A 157 5.01 3.86 16.48
C LEU A 157 5.45 4.54 17.78
N ALA A 158 4.49 4.93 18.62
CA ALA A 158 4.77 5.56 19.90
C ALA A 158 5.61 4.64 20.81
N PHE A 159 5.31 3.34 20.81
CA PHE A 159 6.05 2.35 21.59
C PHE A 159 7.52 2.22 21.14
N ASN A 160 7.78 2.40 19.84
CA ASN A 160 9.12 2.35 19.26
C ASN A 160 9.81 3.72 19.18
N GLY A 161 9.16 4.80 19.63
CA GLY A 161 9.69 6.16 19.51
C GLY A 161 9.86 6.63 18.06
N LEU A 162 9.06 6.08 17.13
CA LEU A 162 9.11 6.37 15.70
C LEU A 162 8.07 7.43 15.31
N SER A 163 8.41 8.31 14.39
CA SER A 163 7.44 9.15 13.67
C SER A 163 6.89 8.43 12.44
N GLU A 164 5.79 8.93 11.87
CA GLU A 164 5.21 8.39 10.63
C GLU A 164 6.18 8.48 9.43
N ASP A 165 6.98 9.54 9.37
CA ASP A 165 8.02 9.70 8.35
C ASP A 165 9.10 8.62 8.50
N GLN A 166 9.53 8.36 9.74
CA GLN A 166 10.51 7.31 10.03
C GLN A 166 9.94 5.92 9.74
N ALA A 167 8.66 5.69 10.03
CA ALA A 167 7.98 4.42 9.73
C ALA A 167 8.07 4.04 8.25
N THR A 168 8.07 5.05 7.36
CA THR A 168 8.15 4.86 5.90
C THR A 168 9.57 4.53 5.43
N LEU A 169 10.58 4.79 6.26
CA LEU A 169 11.98 4.50 5.97
C LEU A 169 12.45 3.12 6.46
N LEU A 170 11.59 2.39 7.18
CA LEU A 170 11.96 1.05 7.64
C LEU A 170 12.07 0.08 6.45
N HIS A 171 13.06 -0.78 6.53
CA HIS A 171 13.42 -1.76 5.52
C HIS A 171 13.40 -3.19 6.08
N PRO A 172 13.32 -4.19 5.20
CA PRO A 172 13.51 -5.57 5.62
C PRO A 172 14.84 -5.76 6.36
N GLY A 173 14.78 -6.40 7.54
CA GLY A 173 15.91 -6.57 8.45
C GLY A 173 15.90 -5.61 9.65
N ASP A 174 15.10 -4.55 9.63
CA ASP A 174 14.96 -3.65 10.78
C ASP A 174 14.20 -4.32 11.92
N ILE A 175 14.59 -3.97 13.15
CA ILE A 175 13.98 -4.53 14.37
C ILE A 175 13.00 -3.52 14.94
N ILE A 176 11.76 -3.96 15.15
CA ILE A 176 10.74 -3.21 15.89
C ILE A 176 10.29 -4.01 17.12
N LEU A 177 9.88 -3.31 18.16
CA LEU A 177 9.37 -3.87 19.40
C LEU A 177 7.84 -3.87 19.37
N ILE A 178 7.24 -5.01 19.62
CA ILE A 178 5.78 -5.20 19.62
C ILE A 178 5.30 -5.38 21.06
N PRO A 179 4.43 -4.51 21.60
CA PRO A 179 3.84 -4.70 22.92
C PRO A 179 3.01 -6.00 22.95
N GLN A 180 3.05 -6.72 24.09
CA GLN A 180 2.39 -8.02 24.30
C GLN A 180 1.25 -7.91 25.31
#